data_AF-A0A4Y2KHZ4-F1
#
_entry.id   AF-A0A4Y2KHZ4-F1
#
_cell.length_a   1.000
_cell.length_b   1.000
_cell.length_c   1.000
_cell.angle_alpha   90.00
_cell.angle_beta   90.00
_cell.angle_gamma   90.00
#
_symmetry.space_group_name_H-M   'P 1'
#
loop_
_entity.id
_entity.type
_entity.pdbx_description
1 polymer ?
#
loop_
_entity_poly.entity_id
_entity_poly.type
_entity_poly.pdbx_seq_one_letter_code
_entity_poly.pdbx_strand_id
1 'polypeptide(L)'
;MPLTIDEKFKYLGVTFTAQGLLAADCAPTLSNYLSKLASASLKSQQRLFILRTILLPKLFHLLVLSSVRAEHLVKLDSCVRAFVRKVLYLPTDCPNAYLYAAISDGGLGVPSLRYLVPVWLSERLASLSTSVSGLSGGASRRLFAAAA
;
A
#
# COMPACT_ATOMS: atom_id res chain seq x y z
N MET A 1 -14.08 -0.93 30.55
CA MET A 1 -14.89 -2.06 30.05
C MET A 1 -13.98 -2.93 29.20
N PRO A 2 -13.82 -4.23 29.50
CA PRO A 2 -13.00 -5.12 28.70
C PRO A 2 -13.65 -5.35 27.33
N LEU A 3 -12.86 -5.33 26.26
CA LEU A 3 -13.31 -5.63 24.90
C LEU A 3 -13.71 -7.11 24.81
N THR A 4 -14.89 -7.37 24.25
CA THR A 4 -15.32 -8.75 23.95
C THR A 4 -14.61 -9.27 22.69
N ILE A 5 -14.45 -10.60 22.56
CA ILE A 5 -13.58 -11.22 21.53
C ILE A 5 -13.97 -10.82 20.11
N ASP A 6 -15.26 -10.58 19.87
CA ASP A 6 -15.83 -10.21 18.57
C ASP A 6 -15.93 -8.70 18.33
N GLU A 7 -15.57 -7.89 19.32
CA GLU A 7 -15.71 -6.45 19.25
C GLU A 7 -14.64 -5.86 18.33
N LYS A 8 -15.10 -5.17 17.28
CA LYS A 8 -14.23 -4.52 16.30
C LYS A 8 -14.22 -3.03 16.58
N PHE A 9 -13.04 -2.46 16.79
CA PHE A 9 -12.86 -1.01 16.96
C PHE A 9 -11.94 -0.46 15.87
N LYS A 10 -12.16 0.81 15.50
CA LYS A 10 -11.38 1.48 14.46
C LYS A 10 -10.39 2.44 15.08
N TYR A 11 -9.12 2.30 14.73
CA TYR A 11 -8.05 3.19 15.18
C TYR A 11 -7.13 3.53 14.01
N LEU A 12 -6.84 4.83 13.82
CA LEU A 12 -6.00 5.36 12.72
C LEU A 12 -6.41 4.86 11.31
N GLY A 13 -7.69 4.56 11.12
CA GLY A 13 -8.21 4.07 9.84
C GLY A 13 -8.13 2.55 9.64
N VAL A 14 -7.57 1.80 10.58
CA VAL A 14 -7.50 0.34 10.56
C VAL A 14 -8.43 -0.26 11.61
N THR A 15 -9.02 -1.42 11.30
CA THR A 15 -9.90 -2.16 12.21
C THR A 15 -9.10 -3.15 13.03
N PHE A 16 -9.27 -3.09 14.34
CA PHE A 16 -8.68 -3.99 15.31
C PHE A 16 -9.76 -4.85 15.93
N THR A 17 -9.40 -6.08 16.27
CA THR A 17 -10.20 -7.03 17.04
C THR A 17 -9.42 -7.37 18.31
N ALA A 18 -10.08 -7.94 19.33
CA ALA A 18 -9.41 -8.38 20.56
C ALA A 18 -8.23 -9.35 20.30
N GLN A 19 -8.25 -10.09 19.20
CA GLN A 19 -7.20 -11.01 18.76
C GLN A 19 -6.05 -10.34 17.97
N GLY A 20 -6.19 -9.06 17.62
CA GLY A 20 -5.15 -8.28 16.95
C GLY A 20 -5.65 -7.53 15.71
N LEU A 21 -4.71 -7.31 14.78
CA LEU A 21 -4.89 -6.48 13.61
C LEU A 21 -5.65 -7.25 12.52
N LEU A 22 -6.84 -6.77 12.15
CA LEU A 22 -7.60 -7.37 11.05
C LEU A 22 -6.99 -6.93 9.71
N ALA A 23 -6.86 -7.87 8.78
CA ALA A 23 -6.41 -7.56 7.42
C ALA A 23 -7.37 -6.55 6.79
N ALA A 24 -6.85 -5.39 6.38
CA ALA A 24 -7.68 -4.35 5.79
C ALA A 24 -8.02 -4.72 4.34
N ASP A 25 -9.31 -4.87 4.04
CA ASP A 25 -9.78 -5.01 2.66
C ASP A 25 -9.72 -3.65 1.94
N CYS A 26 -8.55 -3.32 1.39
CA CYS A 26 -8.33 -2.05 0.68
C CYS A 26 -8.87 -2.06 -0.77
N ALA A 27 -9.24 -3.22 -1.30
CA ALA A 27 -9.74 -3.38 -2.66
C ALA A 27 -11.01 -2.56 -2.98
N PRO A 28 -12.10 -2.60 -2.18
CA PRO A 28 -13.28 -1.78 -2.43
C PRO A 28 -13.01 -0.28 -2.28
N THR A 29 -12.11 0.12 -1.39
CA THR A 29 -11.73 1.52 -1.22
C THR A 29 -10.96 2.02 -2.45
N LEU A 30 -10.03 1.22 -2.96
CA LEU A 30 -9.26 1.51 -4.16
C LEU A 30 -10.17 1.61 -5.39
N SER A 31 -11.08 0.66 -5.59
CA SER A 31 -12.01 0.69 -6.73
C SER A 31 -12.91 1.93 -6.70
N ASN A 32 -13.39 2.33 -5.51
CA ASN A 32 -14.15 3.57 -5.33
C ASN A 32 -13.34 4.83 -5.63
N TYR A 33 -12.05 4.86 -5.28
CA TYR A 33 -11.20 6.00 -5.64
C TYR A 33 -10.92 6.04 -7.14
N LEU A 34 -10.67 4.89 -7.76
CA LEU A 34 -10.45 4.80 -9.21
C LEU A 34 -11.71 5.15 -10.01
N SER A 35 -12.90 4.73 -9.56
CA SER A 35 -14.16 5.06 -10.23
C SER A 35 -14.45 6.56 -10.20
N LYS A 36 -14.23 7.23 -9.05
CA LYS A 36 -14.34 8.69 -8.92
C LYS A 36 -13.33 9.42 -9.80
N LEU A 37 -12.12 8.90 -9.91
CA LEU A 37 -11.07 9.49 -10.75
C LEU A 37 -11.37 9.28 -12.25
N ALA A 38 -11.98 8.16 -12.61
CA ALA A 38 -12.46 7.88 -13.97
C ALA A 38 -13.60 8.83 -14.38
N SER A 39 -14.57 9.08 -13.48
CA SER A 39 -15.74 9.90 -13.78
C SER A 39 -15.44 11.40 -13.85
N ALA A 40 -14.36 11.86 -13.21
CA ALA A 40 -13.97 13.27 -13.23
C ALA A 40 -13.48 13.69 -14.63
N SER A 41 -13.95 14.84 -15.14
CA SER A 41 -13.53 15.45 -16.42
C SER A 41 -12.14 16.10 -16.29
N LEU A 42 -11.11 15.27 -16.22
CA LEU A 42 -9.71 15.69 -16.07
C LEU A 42 -8.86 15.22 -17.25
N LYS A 43 -7.77 15.96 -17.52
CA LYS A 43 -6.76 15.52 -18.50
C LYS A 43 -6.11 14.21 -18.02
N SER A 44 -5.76 13.31 -18.94
CA SER A 44 -5.12 12.02 -18.63
C SER A 44 -3.83 12.20 -17.80
N GLN A 45 -3.02 13.19 -18.13
CA GLN A 45 -1.82 13.56 -17.38
C GLN A 45 -2.14 13.98 -15.93
N GLN A 46 -3.19 14.80 -15.74
CA GLN A 46 -3.63 15.22 -14.40
C GLN A 46 -4.15 14.03 -13.59
N ARG A 47 -4.88 13.12 -14.22
CA ARG A 47 -5.36 11.89 -13.58
C ARG A 47 -4.22 11.03 -13.05
N LEU A 48 -3.17 10.84 -13.86
CA LEU A 48 -1.97 10.10 -13.45
C LEU A 48 -1.25 10.81 -12.30
N PHE A 49 -1.10 12.13 -12.38
CA PHE A 49 -0.47 12.91 -11.32
C PHE A 49 -1.22 12.77 -9.98
N ILE A 50 -2.56 12.90 -9.98
CA ILE A 50 -3.38 12.73 -8.78
C ILE A 50 -3.26 11.30 -8.23
N LEU A 51 -3.26 10.30 -9.12
CA LEU A 51 -3.12 8.91 -8.74
C LEU A 51 -1.80 8.68 -7.97
N ARG A 52 -0.68 9.16 -8.50
CA ARG A 52 0.64 9.00 -7.88
C ARG A 52 0.81 9.83 -6.61
N THR A 53 0.37 11.09 -6.61
CA THR A 53 0.72 12.05 -5.55
C THR A 53 -0.26 11.99 -4.37
N ILE A 54 -1.53 11.63 -4.61
CA ILE A 54 -2.58 11.74 -3.59
C ILE A 54 -3.17 10.35 -3.27
N LEU A 55 -3.55 9.60 -4.30
CA LEU A 55 -4.36 8.39 -4.14
C LEU A 55 -3.52 7.22 -3.63
N LEU A 56 -2.32 7.02 -4.19
CA LEU A 56 -1.40 5.97 -3.77
C LEU A 56 -0.86 6.18 -2.35
N PRO A 57 -0.36 7.36 -1.93
CA PRO A 57 0.07 7.60 -0.55
C PRO A 57 -1.03 7.37 0.49
N LYS A 58 -2.28 7.76 0.17
CA LYS A 58 -3.44 7.46 1.03
C LYS A 58 -3.65 5.97 1.26
N LEU A 59 -3.43 5.15 0.21
CA LEU A 59 -3.49 3.70 0.33
C LEU A 59 -2.28 3.15 1.09
N PHE A 60 -1.08 3.67 0.85
CA PHE A 60 0.15 3.21 1.52
C PHE A 60 0.08 3.37 3.03
N HIS A 61 -0.47 4.48 3.52
CA HIS A 61 -0.68 4.68 4.95
C HIS A 61 -1.50 3.53 5.57
N LEU A 62 -2.59 3.12 4.92
CA LEU A 62 -3.42 2.01 5.39
C LEU A 62 -2.73 0.65 5.24
N LEU A 63 -2.04 0.42 4.11
CA LEU A 63 -1.36 -0.84 3.81
C LEU A 63 -0.15 -1.10 4.71
N VAL A 64 0.59 -0.06 5.08
CA VAL A 64 1.76 -0.18 5.97
C VAL A 64 1.33 -0.36 7.42
N LEU A 65 0.19 0.23 7.82
CA LEU A 65 -0.34 0.09 9.17
C LEU A 65 -1.10 -1.24 9.40
N SER A 66 -1.73 -1.77 8.35
CA SER A 66 -2.44 -3.05 8.38
C SER A 66 -1.53 -4.24 8.04
N SER A 67 -1.94 -5.46 8.42
CA SER A 67 -1.31 -6.70 7.96
C SER A 67 -2.00 -7.14 6.67
N VAL A 68 -1.28 -7.16 5.55
CA VAL A 68 -1.84 -7.48 4.23
C VAL A 68 -1.09 -8.64 3.60
N ARG A 69 -1.82 -9.65 3.11
CA ARG A 69 -1.19 -10.77 2.39
C ARG A 69 -0.66 -10.30 1.03
N ALA A 70 0.45 -10.88 0.59
CA ALA A 70 1.07 -10.56 -0.70
C ALA A 70 0.12 -10.71 -1.89
N GLU A 71 -0.79 -11.69 -1.85
CA GLU A 71 -1.81 -11.91 -2.88
C GLU A 71 -2.74 -10.70 -3.08
N HIS A 72 -3.14 -10.04 -1.98
CA HIS A 72 -3.99 -8.85 -2.06
C HIS A 72 -3.21 -7.67 -2.66
N LEU A 73 -1.93 -7.51 -2.32
CA LEU A 73 -1.08 -6.48 -2.91
C LEU A 73 -0.95 -6.63 -4.43
N VAL A 74 -0.82 -7.87 -4.93
CA VAL A 74 -0.79 -8.17 -6.37
C VAL A 74 -2.09 -7.78 -7.06
N LYS A 75 -3.23 -8.07 -6.43
CA LYS A 75 -4.55 -7.71 -6.97
C LYS A 75 -4.73 -6.19 -7.05
N LEU A 76 -4.37 -5.46 -5.99
CA LEU A 76 -4.43 -3.99 -5.97
C LEU A 76 -3.55 -3.38 -7.05
N ASP A 77 -2.33 -3.86 -7.18
CA ASP A 77 -1.37 -3.41 -8.19
C ASP A 77 -1.88 -3.69 -9.62
N SER A 78 -2.53 -4.84 -9.84
CA SER A 78 -3.20 -5.14 -11.11
C SER A 78 -4.33 -4.16 -11.44
N CYS A 79 -5.15 -3.79 -10.45
CA CYS A 79 -6.21 -2.78 -10.63
C CYS A 79 -5.63 -1.40 -10.99
N VAL A 80 -4.54 -0.99 -10.33
CA VAL A 80 -3.85 0.28 -10.63
C VAL A 80 -3.28 0.25 -12.05
N ARG A 81 -2.60 -0.82 -12.45
CA ARG A 81 -2.07 -0.96 -13.83
C ARG A 81 -3.19 -0.90 -14.87
N ALA A 82 -4.29 -1.62 -14.65
CA ALA A 82 -5.42 -1.62 -15.58
C ALA A 82 -6.03 -0.21 -15.73
N PHE A 83 -6.14 0.52 -14.62
CA PHE A 83 -6.61 1.90 -14.64
C PHE A 83 -5.67 2.84 -15.38
N VAL A 84 -4.35 2.76 -15.14
CA VAL A 84 -3.35 3.58 -15.81
C VAL A 84 -3.37 3.33 -17.32
N ARG A 85 -3.43 2.05 -17.75
CA ARG A 85 -3.56 1.69 -19.17
C ARG A 85 -4.85 2.27 -19.78
N LYS A 86 -5.96 2.20 -19.06
CA LYS A 86 -7.25 2.77 -19.50
C LYS A 86 -7.21 4.30 -19.66
N VAL A 87 -6.59 5.01 -18.71
CA VAL A 87 -6.53 6.48 -18.71
C VAL A 87 -5.63 7.02 -19.82
N LEU A 88 -4.54 6.31 -20.13
CA LEU A 88 -3.57 6.70 -21.15
C LEU A 88 -3.84 6.07 -22.53
N TYR A 89 -4.89 5.25 -22.67
CA TYR A 89 -5.17 4.46 -23.86
C TYR A 89 -3.97 3.62 -24.32
N LEU A 90 -3.28 3.01 -23.35
CA LEU A 90 -2.05 2.26 -23.60
C LEU A 90 -2.39 0.83 -24.07
N PRO A 91 -1.71 0.29 -25.09
CA PRO A 91 -1.95 -1.08 -25.54
C PRO A 91 -1.55 -2.10 -24.46
N THR A 92 -2.10 -3.30 -24.58
CA THR A 92 -1.82 -4.42 -23.67
C THR A 92 -0.35 -4.84 -23.72
N ASP A 93 0.29 -4.68 -24.89
CA ASP A 93 1.67 -5.08 -25.15
C ASP A 93 2.71 -4.20 -24.46
N CYS A 94 2.32 -3.06 -23.88
CA CYS A 94 3.28 -2.22 -23.16
C CYS A 94 3.83 -2.95 -21.93
N PRO A 95 5.16 -2.99 -21.74
CA PRO A 95 5.77 -3.72 -20.63
C PRO A 95 5.41 -3.09 -19.29
N ASN A 96 5.18 -3.94 -18.28
CA ASN A 96 4.90 -3.46 -16.92
C ASN A 96 6.08 -2.65 -16.36
N ALA A 97 7.32 -2.96 -16.78
CA ALA A 97 8.52 -2.22 -16.39
C ALA A 97 8.42 -0.73 -16.73
N TYR A 98 7.83 -0.37 -17.87
CA TYR A 98 7.63 1.03 -18.27
C TYR A 98 6.68 1.79 -17.33
N LEU A 99 5.67 1.11 -16.79
CA LEU A 99 4.75 1.71 -15.82
C LEU A 99 5.45 2.03 -14.49
N TYR A 100 6.37 1.16 -14.06
CA TYR A 100 7.07 1.27 -12.78
C TYR A 100 8.35 2.10 -12.83
N ALA A 101 8.96 2.23 -14.01
CA ALA A 101 10.20 2.99 -14.18
C ALA A 101 10.06 4.45 -13.73
N ALA A 102 11.15 5.02 -13.23
CA ALA A 102 11.18 6.38 -12.76
C ALA A 102 10.92 7.38 -13.91
N ILE A 103 10.42 8.55 -13.57
CA ILE A 103 10.14 9.62 -14.55
C ILE A 103 11.44 10.14 -15.18
N SER A 104 12.54 10.13 -14.40
CA SER A 104 13.89 10.47 -14.88
C SER A 104 14.33 9.60 -16.05
N ASP A 105 13.91 8.34 -16.04
CA ASP A 105 14.31 7.31 -17.00
C ASP A 105 13.28 7.20 -18.14
N GLY A 106 12.32 8.13 -18.21
CA GLY A 106 11.24 8.14 -19.20
C GLY A 106 10.04 7.27 -18.87
N GLY A 107 9.95 6.71 -17.67
CA GLY A 107 8.81 5.90 -17.21
C GLY A 107 7.63 6.72 -16.67
N LEU A 108 6.56 6.02 -16.24
CA LEU A 108 5.38 6.67 -15.66
C LEU A 108 5.52 7.00 -14.16
N GLY A 109 6.50 6.39 -13.48
CA GLY A 109 6.72 6.57 -12.05
C GLY A 109 5.57 6.08 -11.18
N VAL A 110 4.85 5.04 -11.60
CA VAL A 110 3.83 4.41 -10.75
C VAL A 110 4.56 3.51 -9.74
N PRO A 111 4.37 3.66 -8.43
CA PRO A 111 4.97 2.79 -7.43
C PRO A 111 4.36 1.38 -7.45
N SER A 112 5.22 0.34 -7.36
CA SER A 112 4.80 -1.06 -7.27
C SER A 112 4.44 -1.43 -5.83
N LEU A 113 3.16 -1.69 -5.56
CA LEU A 113 2.67 -1.98 -4.20
C LEU A 113 3.27 -3.27 -3.63
N ARG A 114 3.47 -4.28 -4.48
CA ARG A 114 4.03 -5.57 -4.08
C ARG A 114 5.43 -5.45 -3.49
N TYR A 115 6.24 -4.53 -4.00
CA TYR A 115 7.65 -4.38 -3.60
C TYR A 115 7.80 -3.34 -2.49
N LEU A 116 7.16 -2.19 -2.63
CA LEU A 116 7.37 -1.07 -1.70
C LEU A 116 6.70 -1.27 -0.34
N VAL A 117 5.53 -1.91 -0.29
CA VAL A 117 4.81 -2.10 0.98
C VAL A 117 5.60 -2.95 1.98
N PRO A 118 6.18 -4.11 1.61
CA PRO A 118 7.05 -4.87 2.52
C PRO A 118 8.29 -4.08 2.98
N VAL A 119 8.90 -3.30 2.09
CA VAL A 119 10.06 -2.47 2.42
C VAL A 119 9.69 -1.43 3.48
N TRP A 120 8.64 -0.64 3.25
CA TRP A 120 8.17 0.36 4.21
C TRP A 120 7.69 -0.24 5.52
N LEU A 121 7.07 -1.43 5.47
CA LEU A 121 6.69 -2.15 6.68
C LEU A 121 7.92 -2.56 7.48
N SER A 122 8.97 -3.06 6.83
CA SER A 122 10.22 -3.44 7.49
C SER A 122 10.92 -2.24 8.13
N GLU A 123 10.99 -1.10 7.43
CA GLU A 123 11.56 0.15 7.94
C GLU A 123 10.77 0.67 9.15
N ARG A 124 9.43 0.61 9.10
CA ARG A 124 8.56 1.00 10.20
C ARG A 124 8.75 0.11 11.43
N LEU A 125 8.83 -1.20 11.23
CA LEU A 125 9.04 -2.15 12.34
C LEU A 125 10.45 -2.04 12.91
N ALA A 126 11.45 -1.79 12.07
CA ALA A 126 12.82 -1.52 12.50
C ALA A 126 12.88 -0.25 13.36
N SER A 127 12.25 0.85 12.94
CA SER A 127 12.23 2.09 13.73
C SER A 127 11.49 1.92 15.06
N LEU A 128 10.37 1.18 15.07
CA LEU A 128 9.67 0.79 16.31
C LEU A 128 10.54 -0.05 17.23
N SER A 129 11.32 -0.99 16.70
CA SER A 129 12.20 -1.83 17.52
C SER A 129 13.28 -0.99 18.22
N THR A 130 13.84 0.01 17.52
CA THR A 130 14.86 0.90 18.09
C THR A 130 14.31 1.78 19.21
N SER A 131 13.08 2.31 19.06
CA SER A 131 12.45 3.12 20.09
C SER A 131 12.03 2.30 21.30
N VAL A 132 11.47 1.09 21.10
CA VAL A 132 11.15 0.15 22.18
C VAL A 132 12.40 -0.28 22.96
N SER A 133 13.52 -0.53 22.27
CA SER A 133 14.78 -0.88 22.92
C SER A 133 15.40 0.27 23.73
N GLY A 134 15.01 1.52 23.46
CA GLY A 134 15.36 2.67 24.30
C GLY A 134 14.58 2.73 25.62
N LEU A 135 13.42 2.07 25.71
CA LEU A 135 12.62 1.95 26.94
C LEU A 135 12.88 0.65 27.71
N SER A 136 13.43 -0.38 27.05
CA SER A 136 13.77 -1.66 27.67
C SER A 136 15.23 -1.98 27.39
N GLY A 137 16.10 -1.70 28.36
CA GLY A 137 17.47 -2.20 28.35
C GLY A 137 17.49 -3.73 28.17
N GLY A 138 18.27 -4.19 27.20
CA GLY A 138 18.71 -5.58 27.09
C GLY A 138 17.85 -6.52 26.24
N ALA A 139 18.53 -7.23 25.34
CA ALA A 139 18.13 -8.49 24.71
C ALA A 139 17.06 -8.48 23.60
N SER A 140 17.51 -8.39 22.34
CA SER A 140 17.44 -9.53 21.39
C SER A 140 17.75 -9.08 19.96
N ARG A 141 19.05 -8.96 19.64
CA ARG A 141 19.55 -9.00 18.27
C ARG A 141 19.68 -10.46 17.86
N ARG A 142 18.62 -11.05 17.31
CA ARG A 142 18.63 -12.30 16.53
C ARG A 142 17.18 -12.58 16.17
N LEU A 143 16.79 -12.39 14.91
CA LEU A 143 15.73 -13.17 14.24
C LEU A 143 15.47 -12.73 12.78
N PHE A 144 16.08 -11.67 12.26
CA PHE A 144 15.91 -11.25 10.86
C PHE A 144 17.10 -11.63 9.95
N ALA A 145 17.49 -12.90 9.92
CA ALA A 145 18.54 -13.40 9.01
C ALA A 145 18.16 -14.71 8.29
N ALA A 146 16.86 -14.96 8.05
CA ALA A 146 16.40 -16.14 7.31
C ALA A 146 15.29 -15.77 6.33
N ALA A 147 15.66 -15.07 5.26
CA ALA A 147 14.88 -14.99 4.03
C ALA A 147 15.83 -14.55 2.89
N ALA A 148 16.68 -15.47 2.47
CA ALA A 148 17.39 -15.45 1.20
C ALA A 148 17.05 -16.75 0.45
#